data_AF-A0A7Y2H3G7-F1
#
_entry.id   AF-A0A7Y2H3G7-F1
#
_cell.length_a   1.000
_cell.length_b   1.000
_cell.length_c   1.000
_cell.angle_alpha   90.00
_cell.angle_beta   90.00
_cell.angle_gamma   90.00
#
_symmetry.space_group_name_H-M   'P 1'
#
loop_
_entity.id
_entity.type
_entity.pdbx_description
1 polymer ?
#
loop_
_entity_poly.entity_id
_entity_poly.type
_entity_poly.pdbx_seq_one_letter_code
_entity_poly.pdbx_strand_id
1 'polypeptide(L)'
;MLHAVNPTSTRVARVFGVLVVAAVCLFSAIEGVQAQAFQTPTDTLNVTGRSSWEQGYLGFLNLNRDLTGARPTAMGGAGLAIEGGVEYMSVNPAGLLGMRRWELTSEMAIVSGGGSVKSFPARLDVGAGQPLETQNYRVSPNFSSGYRNLSLGLPLVVFGKRGAAALAYRRMSPTFQAEETRFEVVGPITNNIPATTGVGGTPDGSHDAISIGLARNMADWLDLGLAINFQSGELSNLTEIGASVFGQRVTGGGTSFQQDISSFNVDLGSKMHFGKLTLGASAFLGHTLEFKNGSATVFPLPTIQDPNAPIFRINVATLDHEMTVPTSIGLGMSYELSSRLLVAADYWIRPWSKSEITRTSLEPFLFFTDEADSSTFGYLLTQGSGDETFNAGLDDANSVRLGLEWLMLQRDNFEMPVRLG
;
A
#
# COMPACT_ATOMS: atom_id res chain seq x y z
N MET A 1 7.38 -0.01 24.41
CA MET A 1 7.79 -1.42 24.29
C MET A 1 7.51 -1.85 22.86
N LEU A 2 8.55 -1.95 22.03
CA LEU A 2 8.45 -2.36 20.63
C LEU A 2 8.32 -3.87 20.58
N HIS A 3 7.16 -4.38 20.13
CA HIS A 3 7.01 -5.79 19.77
C HIS A 3 7.11 -5.95 18.25
N ALA A 4 7.87 -6.97 17.87
CA ALA A 4 8.30 -7.28 16.52
C ALA A 4 7.13 -7.66 15.61
N VAL A 5 7.15 -7.10 14.40
CA VAL A 5 6.37 -7.56 13.24
C VAL A 5 6.70 -9.03 12.98
N ASN A 6 5.68 -9.87 12.89
CA ASN A 6 5.80 -11.32 12.73
C ASN A 6 6.22 -11.66 11.28
N PRO A 7 7.40 -12.28 11.02
CA PRO A 7 7.98 -12.41 9.67
C PRO A 7 7.70 -13.78 9.03
N THR A 8 6.45 -14.22 8.98
CA THR A 8 6.11 -15.56 8.48
C THR A 8 6.04 -15.63 6.95
N SER A 9 5.60 -14.57 6.25
CA SER A 9 5.56 -14.54 4.77
C SER A 9 6.95 -14.43 4.11
N THR A 10 7.93 -13.82 4.79
CA THR A 10 9.30 -13.68 4.28
C THR A 10 10.15 -14.94 4.45
N ARG A 11 9.78 -15.89 5.32
CA ARG A 11 10.56 -17.12 5.52
C ARG A 11 10.51 -18.07 4.33
N VAL A 12 9.39 -18.15 3.62
CA VAL A 12 9.24 -19.08 2.47
C VAL A 12 10.06 -18.58 1.28
N ALA A 13 10.02 -17.29 0.96
CA ALA A 13 10.87 -16.69 -0.08
C ALA A 13 12.38 -16.78 0.23
N ARG A 14 12.76 -16.75 1.52
CA ARG A 14 14.14 -16.82 2.00
C ARG A 14 14.77 -18.21 1.91
N VAL A 15 14.01 -19.30 1.98
CA VAL A 15 14.58 -20.65 1.84
C VAL A 15 14.78 -21.01 0.36
N PHE A 16 13.86 -20.57 -0.51
CA PHE A 16 13.92 -20.85 -1.94
C PHE A 16 15.04 -20.08 -2.68
N GLY A 17 15.27 -18.80 -2.37
CA GLY A 17 16.32 -18.03 -3.03
C GLY A 17 17.74 -18.55 -2.77
N VAL A 18 17.97 -19.19 -1.62
CA VAL A 18 19.32 -19.52 -1.14
C VAL A 18 19.78 -20.89 -1.66
N LEU A 19 18.85 -21.84 -1.85
CA LEU A 19 19.11 -23.10 -2.55
C LEU A 19 19.48 -22.87 -4.03
N VAL A 20 18.90 -21.85 -4.66
CA VAL A 20 19.15 -21.50 -6.06
C VAL A 20 20.53 -20.85 -6.25
N VAL A 21 20.95 -19.96 -5.35
CA VAL A 21 22.31 -19.35 -5.38
C VAL A 21 23.40 -20.40 -5.20
N ALA A 22 23.19 -21.38 -4.32
CA ALA A 22 24.12 -22.48 -4.13
C ALA A 22 24.29 -23.30 -5.44
N ALA A 23 23.19 -23.64 -6.11
CA ALA A 23 23.29 -24.51 -7.28
C ALA A 23 23.75 -23.78 -8.56
N VAL A 24 23.49 -22.47 -8.71
CA VAL A 24 24.02 -21.64 -9.81
C VAL A 24 25.54 -21.57 -9.79
N CYS A 25 26.13 -21.46 -8.61
CA CYS A 25 27.57 -21.29 -8.52
C CYS A 25 28.38 -22.60 -8.57
N LEU A 26 27.76 -23.73 -8.24
CA LEU A 26 28.32 -25.05 -8.51
C LEU A 26 28.57 -25.29 -10.02
N PHE A 27 27.79 -24.64 -10.90
CA PHE A 27 27.96 -24.74 -12.35
C PHE A 27 28.93 -23.73 -12.96
N SER A 28 29.03 -22.51 -12.43
CA SER A 28 30.03 -21.52 -12.90
C SER A 28 31.47 -21.89 -12.55
N ALA A 29 31.65 -22.89 -11.67
CA ALA A 29 32.94 -23.46 -11.32
C ALA A 29 33.51 -24.42 -12.38
N ILE A 30 32.68 -24.97 -13.27
CA ILE A 30 33.05 -26.16 -14.04
C ILE A 30 33.31 -25.86 -15.53
N GLU A 31 32.63 -24.90 -16.19
CA GLU A 31 32.94 -24.53 -17.58
C GLU A 31 32.65 -23.05 -17.87
N GLY A 32 33.40 -22.46 -18.81
CA GLY A 32 33.20 -21.08 -19.26
C GLY A 32 31.78 -20.87 -19.77
N VAL A 33 30.96 -20.17 -18.98
CA VAL A 33 29.54 -19.94 -19.27
C VAL A 33 29.41 -19.03 -20.49
N GLN A 34 29.26 -19.62 -21.67
CA GLN A 34 28.43 -19.01 -22.70
C GLN A 34 27.00 -19.04 -22.17
N ALA A 35 26.39 -17.87 -22.01
CA ALA A 35 24.96 -17.75 -21.76
C ALA A 35 24.20 -18.31 -22.98
N GLN A 36 24.04 -19.62 -23.05
CA GLN A 36 23.04 -20.22 -23.92
C GLN A 36 21.69 -19.73 -23.42
N ALA A 37 20.98 -18.98 -24.26
CA ALA A 37 19.56 -18.77 -24.07
C ALA A 37 18.89 -20.15 -24.19
N PHE A 38 18.71 -20.82 -23.05
CA PHE A 38 17.95 -22.05 -22.97
C PHE A 38 16.53 -21.73 -23.45
N GLN A 39 16.17 -22.21 -24.64
CA GLN A 39 14.78 -22.22 -25.12
C GLN A 39 14.04 -23.36 -24.44
N THR A 40 13.88 -23.26 -23.12
CA THR A 40 13.09 -24.22 -22.37
C THR A 40 11.62 -23.99 -22.74
N PRO A 41 10.86 -25.02 -23.17
CA PRO A 41 9.45 -24.88 -23.45
C PRO A 41 8.74 -24.28 -22.24
N THR A 42 7.87 -23.30 -22.46
CA THR A 42 7.04 -22.71 -21.41
C THR A 42 5.67 -23.35 -21.47
N ASP A 43 5.33 -24.17 -20.49
CA ASP A 43 3.99 -24.72 -20.35
C ASP A 43 3.13 -23.78 -19.50
N THR A 44 1.87 -23.59 -19.89
CA THR A 44 0.94 -22.71 -19.16
C THR A 44 -0.08 -23.55 -18.40
N LEU A 45 -0.12 -23.38 -17.08
CA LEU A 45 -1.14 -23.97 -16.22
C LEU A 45 -2.11 -22.87 -15.79
N ASN A 46 -3.41 -23.09 -16.05
CA ASN A 46 -4.46 -22.20 -15.56
C ASN A 46 -5.09 -22.85 -14.32
N VAL A 47 -5.08 -22.13 -13.20
CA VAL A 47 -5.65 -22.57 -11.93
C VAL A 47 -6.65 -21.53 -11.45
N THR A 48 -7.74 -21.97 -10.82
CA THR A 48 -8.65 -21.11 -10.08
C THR A 48 -8.53 -21.45 -8.61
N GLY A 49 -8.37 -20.44 -7.74
CA GLY A 49 -8.38 -20.67 -6.29
C GLY A 49 -7.43 -19.79 -5.50
N ARG A 50 -7.33 -20.07 -4.19
CA ARG A 50 -6.57 -19.28 -3.22
C ARG A 50 -5.09 -19.26 -3.59
N SER A 51 -4.59 -18.07 -3.89
CA SER A 51 -3.16 -17.85 -3.97
C SER A 51 -2.65 -17.32 -2.64
N SER A 52 -1.48 -17.78 -2.19
CA SER A 52 -0.78 -17.16 -1.05
C SER A 52 -0.47 -15.67 -1.28
N TRP A 53 -0.58 -15.23 -2.54
CA TRP A 53 -0.38 -13.85 -2.99
C TRP A 53 -1.52 -12.92 -2.60
N GLU A 54 -2.78 -13.40 -2.51
CA GLU A 54 -3.92 -12.61 -2.02
C GLU A 54 -3.66 -12.06 -0.60
N GLN A 55 -3.10 -12.89 0.28
CA GLN A 55 -2.81 -12.49 1.66
C GLN A 55 -1.56 -11.62 1.79
N GLY A 56 -0.54 -11.87 0.96
CA GLY A 56 0.66 -11.02 0.93
C GLY A 56 0.34 -9.62 0.38
N TYR A 57 -0.52 -9.54 -0.65
CA TYR A 57 -0.80 -8.31 -1.38
C TYR A 57 -1.54 -7.25 -0.55
N LEU A 58 -2.55 -7.65 0.22
CA LEU A 58 -3.26 -6.73 1.12
C LEU A 58 -2.32 -6.07 2.14
N GLY A 59 -1.22 -6.75 2.53
CA GLY A 59 -0.18 -6.21 3.38
C GLY A 59 0.76 -5.18 2.70
N PHE A 60 0.84 -5.20 1.36
CA PHE A 60 1.61 -4.21 0.58
C PHE A 60 0.78 -2.97 0.21
N LEU A 61 -0.55 -3.05 0.31
CA LEU A 61 -1.43 -1.93 0.05
C LEU A 61 -1.46 -0.99 1.25
N ASN A 62 -1.07 0.26 1.04
CA ASN A 62 -1.34 1.31 2.03
C ASN A 62 -2.80 1.75 1.94
N LEU A 63 -3.71 0.94 2.49
CA LEU A 63 -5.15 1.22 2.55
C LEU A 63 -5.50 2.41 3.45
N ASN A 64 -4.51 3.01 4.14
CA ASN A 64 -4.78 4.25 4.83
C ASN A 64 -5.09 5.36 3.84
N ARG A 65 -6.21 6.03 4.07
CA ARG A 65 -6.57 7.21 3.30
C ARG A 65 -5.47 8.26 3.44
N ASP A 66 -4.96 8.65 2.28
CA ASP A 66 -3.97 9.68 2.18
C ASP A 66 -4.61 11.06 2.39
N LEU A 67 -3.96 11.93 3.16
CA LEU A 67 -4.47 13.28 3.38
C LEU A 67 -4.17 14.12 2.16
N THR A 68 -5.20 14.58 1.45
CA THR A 68 -4.98 15.52 0.35
C THR A 68 -4.79 16.94 0.89
N GLY A 69 -4.09 17.77 0.12
CA GLY A 69 -3.81 19.15 0.42
C GLY A 69 -2.34 19.36 0.81
N ALA A 70 -1.69 20.26 0.08
CA ALA A 70 -0.31 20.68 0.37
C ALA A 70 -0.18 21.31 1.77
N ARG A 71 -1.22 22.00 2.25
CA ARG A 71 -1.21 22.65 3.58
C ARG A 71 -1.23 21.63 4.73
N PRO A 72 -2.20 20.70 4.83
CA PRO A 72 -2.14 19.63 5.83
C PRO A 72 -0.85 18.82 5.72
N THR A 73 -0.42 18.47 4.50
CA THR A 73 0.83 17.70 4.28
C THR A 73 2.06 18.43 4.86
N ALA A 74 2.20 19.73 4.60
CA ALA A 74 3.30 20.54 5.14
C ALA A 74 3.22 20.79 6.66
N MET A 75 2.07 20.50 7.27
CA MET A 75 1.82 20.60 8.71
C MET A 75 1.82 19.22 9.39
N GLY A 76 2.61 18.26 8.88
CA GLY A 76 2.70 16.91 9.47
C GLY A 76 1.39 16.11 9.37
N GLY A 77 0.47 16.53 8.53
CA GLY A 77 -0.88 16.00 8.39
C GLY A 77 -1.89 16.54 9.41
N ALA A 78 -1.55 17.59 10.18
CA ALA A 78 -2.51 18.30 11.02
C ALA A 78 -3.39 19.22 10.16
N GLY A 79 -4.71 19.09 10.27
CA GLY A 79 -5.67 19.82 9.45
C GLY A 79 -7.13 19.71 9.87
N LEU A 80 -7.49 18.88 10.85
CA LEU A 80 -8.90 18.68 11.24
C LEU A 80 -9.60 19.96 11.72
N ALA A 81 -8.87 20.82 12.42
CA ALA A 81 -9.41 22.03 13.04
C ALA A 81 -8.97 23.33 12.34
N ILE A 82 -8.27 23.24 11.21
CA ILE A 82 -7.77 24.41 10.49
C ILE A 82 -8.83 24.86 9.48
N GLU A 83 -8.98 26.17 9.27
CA GLU A 83 -9.77 26.68 8.14
C GLU A 83 -9.09 26.28 6.82
N GLY A 84 -9.83 25.61 5.93
CA GLY A 84 -9.29 25.04 4.70
C GLY A 84 -9.94 25.57 3.44
N GLY A 85 -9.39 25.18 2.30
CA GLY A 85 -10.05 25.31 1.00
C GLY A 85 -10.83 24.06 0.62
N VAL A 86 -11.15 23.95 -0.66
CA VAL A 86 -11.82 22.78 -1.25
C VAL A 86 -11.09 21.46 -0.95
N GLU A 87 -9.76 21.48 -0.83
CA GLU A 87 -8.92 20.30 -0.59
C GLU A 87 -9.15 19.67 0.79
N TYR A 88 -9.70 20.41 1.76
CA TYR A 88 -9.94 19.91 3.11
C TYR A 88 -11.15 18.99 3.21
N MET A 89 -11.96 18.88 2.15
CA MET A 89 -13.06 17.91 2.10
C MET A 89 -12.61 16.48 2.44
N SER A 90 -11.36 16.14 2.13
CA SER A 90 -10.78 14.83 2.41
C SER A 90 -10.33 14.62 3.86
N VAL A 91 -10.07 15.70 4.58
CA VAL A 91 -9.54 15.69 5.95
C VAL A 91 -10.68 15.90 6.95
N ASN A 92 -11.46 16.95 6.73
CA ASN A 92 -12.67 17.29 7.48
C ASN A 92 -13.62 18.04 6.53
N PRO A 93 -14.74 17.44 6.09
CA PRO A 93 -15.71 18.10 5.21
C PRO A 93 -16.23 19.46 5.69
N ALA A 94 -16.29 19.71 7.01
CA ALA A 94 -16.65 21.04 7.55
C ALA A 94 -15.61 22.12 7.20
N GLY A 95 -14.38 21.73 6.85
CA GLY A 95 -13.32 22.58 6.35
C GLY A 95 -13.70 23.38 5.11
N LEU A 96 -14.64 22.88 4.29
CA LEU A 96 -15.16 23.56 3.09
C LEU A 96 -15.71 24.96 3.38
N LEU A 97 -16.18 25.22 4.60
CA LEU A 97 -16.67 26.54 4.99
C LEU A 97 -15.55 27.58 5.14
N GLY A 98 -14.28 27.21 5.04
CA GLY A 98 -13.18 28.16 4.93
C GLY A 98 -13.17 28.90 3.59
N MET A 99 -13.71 28.30 2.52
CA MET A 99 -13.75 28.89 1.17
C MET A 99 -14.53 30.20 1.15
N ARG A 100 -13.89 31.26 0.63
CA ARG A 100 -14.50 32.61 0.50
C ARG A 100 -15.00 32.92 -0.91
N ARG A 101 -14.51 32.17 -1.89
CA ARG A 101 -14.79 32.30 -3.32
C ARG A 101 -14.78 30.91 -3.94
N TRP A 102 -15.15 30.82 -5.21
CA TRP A 102 -14.94 29.59 -5.96
C TRP A 102 -13.44 29.25 -5.96
N GLU A 103 -13.10 28.00 -5.76
CA GLU A 103 -11.73 27.52 -5.63
C GLU A 103 -11.53 26.29 -6.51
N LEU A 104 -10.45 26.27 -7.28
CA LEU A 104 -10.00 25.11 -8.03
C LEU A 104 -8.60 24.75 -7.53
N THR A 105 -8.46 23.55 -6.98
CA THR A 105 -7.18 23.04 -6.50
C THR A 105 -6.78 21.83 -7.33
N SER A 106 -5.51 21.75 -7.71
CA SER A 106 -4.89 20.57 -8.32
C SER A 106 -3.62 20.23 -7.56
N GLU A 107 -3.37 18.95 -7.34
CA GLU A 107 -2.26 18.45 -6.56
C GLU A 107 -1.59 17.25 -7.22
N MET A 108 -0.26 17.30 -7.28
CA MET A 108 0.62 16.22 -7.66
C MET A 108 1.64 16.03 -6.55
N ALA A 109 1.94 14.77 -6.22
CA ALA A 109 3.01 14.43 -5.32
C ALA A 109 4.13 13.69 -6.04
N ILE A 110 5.32 13.90 -5.50
CA ILE A 110 6.54 13.20 -5.87
C ILE A 110 7.06 12.61 -4.57
N VAL A 111 7.18 11.29 -4.54
CA VAL A 111 7.68 10.54 -3.39
C VAL A 111 9.03 9.95 -3.77
N SER A 112 9.99 10.13 -2.88
CA SER A 112 11.30 9.48 -2.95
C SER A 112 11.73 9.14 -1.54
N GLY A 113 12.52 8.10 -1.39
CA GLY A 113 12.99 7.66 -0.08
C GLY A 113 14.33 6.97 -0.19
N GLY A 114 14.98 6.81 0.96
CA GLY A 114 16.19 6.01 1.10
C GLY A 114 16.07 5.16 2.36
N GLY A 115 16.31 3.86 2.23
CA GLY A 115 16.39 2.94 3.36
C GLY A 115 17.84 2.71 3.76
N SER A 116 18.12 2.74 5.07
CA SER A 116 19.35 2.16 5.62
C SER A 116 18.97 1.04 6.57
N VAL A 117 19.75 -0.03 6.56
CA VAL A 117 19.38 -1.26 7.25
C VAL A 117 20.31 -1.43 8.44
N LYS A 118 19.72 -1.49 9.64
CA LYS A 118 20.47 -1.57 10.90
C LYS A 118 21.19 -2.91 11.08
N SER A 119 20.58 -4.00 10.61
CA SER A 119 21.15 -5.34 10.69
C SER A 119 20.48 -6.26 9.67
N PHE A 120 21.27 -7.08 8.98
CA PHE A 120 20.82 -8.20 8.16
C PHE A 120 21.60 -9.45 8.60
N PRO A 121 21.00 -10.66 8.58
CA PRO A 121 21.68 -11.87 9.04
C PRO A 121 22.96 -12.09 8.24
N ALA A 122 24.13 -11.96 8.85
CA ALA A 122 25.43 -12.06 8.15
C ALA A 122 25.68 -13.42 7.48
N ARG A 123 24.89 -14.43 7.85
CA ARG A 123 24.96 -15.79 7.34
C ARG A 123 23.57 -16.35 7.07
N LEU A 124 23.42 -17.01 5.92
CA LEU A 124 22.27 -17.81 5.57
C LEU A 124 22.66 -19.29 5.65
N ASP A 125 21.96 -20.04 6.50
CA ASP A 125 22.14 -21.48 6.61
C ASP A 125 21.31 -22.17 5.53
N VAL A 126 21.99 -22.83 4.60
CA VAL A 126 21.39 -23.58 3.48
C VAL A 126 21.14 -25.04 3.79
N GLY A 127 21.42 -25.51 5.01
CA GLY A 127 21.28 -26.92 5.38
C GLY A 127 22.32 -27.85 4.72
N ALA A 128 23.23 -27.32 3.89
CA ALA A 128 24.31 -28.07 3.25
C ALA A 128 25.64 -28.08 4.05
N GLY A 129 25.60 -27.69 5.33
CA GLY A 129 26.78 -27.65 6.21
C GLY A 129 27.81 -26.55 5.90
N GLN A 130 27.52 -25.66 4.95
CA GLN A 130 28.34 -24.49 4.60
C GLN A 130 27.46 -23.24 4.61
N PRO A 131 27.59 -22.34 5.60
CA PRO A 131 26.81 -21.11 5.62
C PRO A 131 27.24 -20.20 4.47
N LEU A 132 26.28 -19.53 3.85
CA LEU A 132 26.56 -18.48 2.88
C LEU A 132 26.67 -17.14 3.60
N GLU A 133 27.75 -16.41 3.39
CA GLU A 133 27.90 -15.07 3.93
C GLU A 133 27.08 -14.09 3.11
N THR A 134 26.38 -13.17 3.78
CA THR A 134 25.60 -12.14 3.10
C THR A 134 26.21 -10.77 3.33
N GLN A 135 26.26 -9.96 2.27
CA GLN A 135 26.83 -8.61 2.32
C GLN A 135 25.96 -7.63 1.55
N ASN A 136 26.24 -6.33 1.71
CA ASN A 136 25.66 -5.26 0.89
C ASN A 136 24.11 -5.26 0.79
N TYR A 137 23.44 -5.63 1.88
CA TYR A 137 21.98 -5.57 1.95
C TYR A 137 21.50 -4.11 1.84
N ARG A 138 20.63 -3.84 0.87
CA ARG A 138 20.05 -2.52 0.63
C ARG A 138 18.57 -2.63 0.32
N VAL A 139 17.82 -1.64 0.81
CA VAL A 139 16.42 -1.39 0.42
C VAL A 139 16.40 -0.01 -0.22
N SER A 140 16.01 0.04 -1.49
CA SER A 140 15.88 1.29 -2.24
C SER A 140 14.41 1.50 -2.57
N PRO A 141 13.74 2.47 -1.91
CA PRO A 141 12.49 2.99 -2.42
C PRO A 141 12.75 3.64 -3.78
N ASN A 142 11.95 3.29 -4.77
CA ASN A 142 12.03 3.91 -6.08
C ASN A 142 11.33 5.27 -6.06
N PHE A 143 11.79 6.17 -6.92
CA PHE A 143 11.12 7.42 -7.20
C PHE A 143 9.74 7.13 -7.77
N SER A 144 8.72 7.82 -7.26
CA SER A 144 7.39 7.77 -7.82
C SER A 144 6.73 9.14 -7.83
N SER A 145 5.86 9.33 -8.81
CA SER A 145 5.11 10.57 -8.95
C SER A 145 3.70 10.27 -9.37
N GLY A 146 2.74 10.99 -8.81
CA GLY A 146 1.35 10.77 -9.11
C GLY A 146 0.52 11.99 -8.79
N TYR A 147 -0.56 12.14 -9.54
CA TYR A 147 -1.61 13.06 -9.17
C TYR A 147 -2.29 12.59 -7.86
N ARG A 148 -2.70 13.55 -7.01
CA ARG A 148 -3.42 13.29 -5.75
C ARG A 148 -4.83 13.84 -5.74
N ASN A 149 -5.07 15.03 -6.29
CA ASN A 149 -6.37 15.69 -6.15
C ASN A 149 -6.62 16.78 -7.21
N LEU A 150 -7.87 16.90 -7.65
CA LEU A 150 -8.43 17.96 -8.50
C LEU A 150 -9.81 18.19 -7.94
N SER A 151 -10.01 19.38 -7.41
CA SER A 151 -11.21 19.68 -6.66
C SER A 151 -11.69 21.08 -6.97
N LEU A 152 -12.99 21.19 -7.23
CA LEU A 152 -13.71 22.44 -7.44
C LEU A 152 -14.65 22.67 -6.26
N GLY A 153 -14.55 23.84 -5.65
CA GLY A 153 -15.36 24.25 -4.51
C GLY A 153 -16.15 25.52 -4.81
N LEU A 154 -17.38 25.57 -4.30
CA LEU A 154 -18.30 26.69 -4.48
C LEU A 154 -18.86 27.11 -3.11
N PRO A 155 -18.65 28.35 -2.65
CA PRO A 155 -19.37 28.87 -1.49
C PRO A 155 -20.83 29.13 -1.88
N LEU A 156 -21.74 28.77 -0.99
CA LEU A 156 -23.19 28.88 -1.19
C LEU A 156 -23.85 29.53 0.04
N VAL A 157 -25.09 29.95 -0.11
CA VAL A 157 -25.94 30.32 1.02
C VAL A 157 -27.08 29.30 1.10
N VAL A 158 -27.12 28.54 2.18
CA VAL A 158 -28.08 27.45 2.39
C VAL A 158 -28.96 27.81 3.57
N PHE A 159 -30.24 28.08 3.30
CA PHE A 159 -31.23 28.55 4.28
C PHE A 159 -30.75 29.78 5.09
N GLY A 160 -30.23 30.79 4.39
CA GLY A 160 -29.76 32.05 4.99
C GLY A 160 -28.46 31.93 5.81
N LYS A 161 -27.81 30.77 5.82
CA LYS A 161 -26.52 30.53 6.48
C LYS A 161 -25.43 30.21 5.46
N ARG A 162 -24.17 30.45 5.83
CA ARG A 162 -23.02 30.11 4.99
C ARG A 162 -22.98 28.60 4.76
N GLY A 163 -22.86 28.21 3.50
CA GLY A 163 -22.69 26.85 3.05
C GLY A 163 -21.56 26.74 2.03
N ALA A 164 -21.23 25.51 1.67
CA ALA A 164 -20.28 25.21 0.62
C ALA A 164 -20.61 23.87 -0.03
N ALA A 165 -20.31 23.75 -1.31
CA ALA A 165 -20.34 22.50 -2.05
C ALA A 165 -18.99 22.26 -2.72
N ALA A 166 -18.62 21.00 -2.91
CA ALA A 166 -17.39 20.62 -3.59
C ALA A 166 -17.57 19.36 -4.42
N LEU A 167 -16.81 19.28 -5.52
CA LEU A 167 -16.63 18.08 -6.33
C LEU A 167 -15.13 17.84 -6.44
N ALA A 168 -14.67 16.62 -6.16
CA ALA A 168 -13.27 16.25 -6.30
C ALA A 168 -13.09 14.90 -6.98
N TYR A 169 -12.05 14.79 -7.79
CA TYR A 169 -11.47 13.50 -8.17
C TYR A 169 -10.14 13.37 -7.41
N ARG A 170 -10.06 12.40 -6.50
CA ARG A 170 -8.91 12.27 -5.60
C ARG A 170 -8.41 10.84 -5.51
N ARG A 171 -7.12 10.69 -5.29
CA ARG A 171 -6.51 9.41 -4.98
C ARG A 171 -6.65 9.11 -3.49
N MET A 172 -7.26 7.98 -3.19
CA MET A 172 -7.59 7.57 -1.82
C MET A 172 -6.44 6.81 -1.18
N SER A 173 -5.83 5.90 -1.93
CA SER A 173 -4.68 5.11 -1.51
C SER A 173 -3.65 5.07 -2.65
N PRO A 174 -2.47 5.68 -2.48
CA PRO A 174 -1.38 5.56 -3.44
C PRO A 174 -0.75 4.16 -3.36
N THR A 175 -0.60 3.46 -4.49
CA THR A 175 0.17 2.22 -4.60
C THR A 175 1.63 2.48 -4.99
N PHE A 176 2.15 3.71 -4.85
CA PHE A 176 3.37 4.15 -5.56
C PHE A 176 4.72 3.83 -4.89
N GLN A 177 4.80 2.91 -3.93
CA GLN A 177 6.09 2.61 -3.29
C GLN A 177 6.67 1.33 -3.85
N ALA A 178 7.22 1.45 -5.07
CA ALA A 178 8.08 0.42 -5.60
C ALA A 178 9.32 0.31 -4.72
N GLU A 179 9.62 -0.90 -4.28
CA GLU A 179 10.75 -1.19 -3.41
C GLU A 179 11.63 -2.24 -4.08
N GLU A 180 12.93 -2.00 -4.02
CA GLU A 180 13.91 -3.00 -4.40
C GLU A 180 14.75 -3.38 -3.19
N THR A 181 14.79 -4.67 -2.91
CA THR A 181 15.70 -5.27 -1.94
C THR A 181 16.80 -6.01 -2.68
N ARG A 182 18.07 -5.71 -2.39
CA ARG A 182 19.21 -6.49 -2.89
C ARG A 182 20.13 -6.90 -1.76
N PHE A 183 20.80 -8.03 -1.93
CA PHE A 183 21.91 -8.46 -1.09
C PHE A 183 22.86 -9.33 -1.89
N GLU A 184 24.12 -9.36 -1.47
CA GLU A 184 25.13 -10.22 -2.04
C GLU A 184 25.30 -11.47 -1.18
N VAL A 185 25.57 -12.58 -1.83
CA VAL A 185 25.83 -13.87 -1.22
C VAL A 185 27.21 -14.34 -1.66
N VAL A 186 28.06 -14.69 -0.70
CA VAL A 186 29.44 -15.13 -0.91
C VAL A 186 29.66 -16.42 -0.13
N GLY A 187 30.25 -17.44 -0.74
CA GLY A 187 30.66 -18.62 -0.01
C GLY A 187 31.42 -19.62 -0.86
N PRO A 188 31.79 -20.78 -0.27
CA PRO A 188 32.50 -21.84 -0.98
C PRO A 188 31.74 -22.32 -2.21
N ILE A 189 30.41 -22.37 -2.10
CA ILE A 189 29.53 -22.75 -3.18
C ILE A 189 29.57 -21.70 -4.31
N THR A 190 29.81 -20.42 -3.97
CA THR A 190 30.01 -19.35 -4.95
C THR A 190 31.42 -19.24 -5.53
N ASN A 191 32.32 -20.18 -5.20
CA ASN A 191 33.78 -20.01 -5.38
C ASN A 191 34.30 -18.69 -4.80
N ASN A 192 33.66 -18.19 -3.75
CA ASN A 192 33.91 -16.86 -3.18
C ASN A 192 33.67 -15.69 -4.17
N ILE A 193 32.94 -15.93 -5.25
CA ILE A 193 32.47 -14.88 -6.17
C ILE A 193 31.16 -14.31 -5.61
N PRO A 194 31.00 -12.99 -5.49
CA PRO A 194 29.73 -12.41 -5.06
C PRO A 194 28.60 -12.67 -6.07
N ALA A 195 27.53 -13.29 -5.59
CA ALA A 195 26.27 -13.43 -6.30
C ALA A 195 25.27 -12.39 -5.76
N THR A 196 24.76 -11.51 -6.61
CA THR A 196 23.74 -10.53 -6.20
C THR A 196 22.37 -11.17 -6.32
N THR A 197 21.62 -11.20 -5.22
CA THR A 197 20.22 -11.60 -5.19
C THR A 197 19.36 -10.37 -4.98
N GLY A 198 18.25 -10.28 -5.72
CA GLY A 198 17.33 -9.16 -5.65
C GLY A 198 15.87 -9.59 -5.71
N VAL A 199 15.04 -8.84 -5.01
CA VAL A 199 13.58 -8.83 -5.13
C VAL A 199 13.16 -7.40 -5.35
N GLY A 200 12.51 -7.12 -6.48
CA GLY A 200 11.94 -5.81 -6.79
C GLY A 200 10.44 -5.91 -6.93
N GLY A 201 9.69 -5.00 -6.31
CA GLY A 201 8.27 -4.82 -6.52
C GLY A 201 8.00 -3.51 -7.24
N THR A 202 7.22 -3.55 -8.31
CA THR A 202 6.66 -2.38 -8.99
C THR A 202 5.14 -2.44 -8.86
N PRO A 203 4.60 -2.00 -7.72
CA PRO A 203 3.17 -1.77 -7.58
C PRO A 203 2.74 -0.65 -8.51
N ASP A 204 1.62 -0.86 -9.18
CA ASP A 204 1.00 0.09 -10.10
C ASP A 204 -0.51 0.12 -9.84
N GLY A 205 -1.21 1.04 -10.50
CA GLY A 205 -2.63 1.27 -10.33
C GLY A 205 -2.94 2.38 -9.32
N SER A 206 -4.20 2.47 -8.96
CA SER A 206 -4.67 3.44 -7.98
C SER A 206 -6.04 3.05 -7.46
N HIS A 207 -6.32 3.46 -6.23
CA HIS A 207 -7.66 3.49 -5.69
C HIS A 207 -8.08 4.96 -5.62
N ASP A 208 -8.94 5.38 -6.55
CA ASP A 208 -9.37 6.77 -6.70
C ASP A 208 -10.84 6.92 -6.31
N ALA A 209 -11.26 8.15 -6.06
CA ALA A 209 -12.63 8.48 -5.71
C ALA A 209 -13.13 9.76 -6.39
N ILE A 210 -14.37 9.70 -6.86
CA ILE A 210 -15.17 10.89 -7.12
C ILE A 210 -15.93 11.23 -5.84
N SER A 211 -15.70 12.43 -5.33
CA SER A 211 -16.19 12.88 -4.03
C SER A 211 -17.09 14.10 -4.18
N ILE A 212 -18.27 14.05 -3.57
CA ILE A 212 -19.21 15.18 -3.51
C ILE A 212 -19.30 15.63 -2.06
N GLY A 213 -18.94 16.89 -1.78
CA GLY A 213 -18.94 17.46 -0.44
C GLY A 213 -19.97 18.55 -0.26
N LEU A 214 -20.55 18.61 0.92
CA LEU A 214 -21.43 19.68 1.37
C LEU A 214 -21.05 20.08 2.78
N ALA A 215 -21.07 21.39 3.06
CA ALA A 215 -20.88 21.90 4.41
C ALA A 215 -21.80 23.08 4.69
N ARG A 216 -22.15 23.26 5.97
CA ARG A 216 -23.03 24.33 6.43
C ARG A 216 -22.66 24.78 7.83
N ASN A 217 -22.66 26.10 8.01
CA ASN A 217 -22.61 26.71 9.32
C ASN A 217 -23.99 26.56 10.01
N MET A 218 -24.02 25.82 11.11
CA MET A 218 -25.25 25.54 11.86
C MET A 218 -25.50 26.60 12.93
N ALA A 219 -24.43 27.09 13.54
CA ALA A 219 -24.41 28.19 14.48
C ALA A 219 -23.09 28.95 14.35
N ASP A 220 -22.99 30.15 14.91
CA ASP A 220 -21.78 30.98 14.79
C ASP A 220 -20.53 30.30 15.39
N TRP A 221 -20.72 29.28 16.22
CA TRP A 221 -19.68 28.46 16.83
C TRP A 221 -19.61 27.03 16.27
N LEU A 222 -20.50 26.59 15.37
CA LEU A 222 -20.59 25.20 14.90
C LEU A 222 -20.75 25.09 13.39
N ASP A 223 -19.81 24.38 12.78
CA ASP A 223 -19.79 23.98 11.39
C ASP A 223 -19.97 22.47 11.26
N LEU A 224 -20.77 22.03 10.29
CA LEU A 224 -20.92 20.62 9.92
C LEU A 224 -20.62 20.43 8.44
N GLY A 225 -20.09 19.26 8.09
CA GLY A 225 -19.88 18.86 6.72
C GLY A 225 -20.03 17.36 6.52
N LEU A 226 -20.28 17.00 5.28
CA LEU A 226 -20.43 15.64 4.78
C LEU A 226 -19.75 15.52 3.42
N ALA A 227 -19.09 14.40 3.15
CA ALA A 227 -18.62 14.05 1.81
C ALA A 227 -19.03 12.63 1.47
N ILE A 228 -19.52 12.42 0.25
CA ILE A 228 -19.90 11.12 -0.30
C ILE A 228 -18.85 10.74 -1.33
N ASN A 229 -18.35 9.50 -1.27
CA ASN A 229 -17.22 9.04 -2.06
C ASN A 229 -17.58 7.78 -2.84
N PHE A 230 -17.53 7.87 -4.16
CA PHE A 230 -17.63 6.73 -5.08
C PHE A 230 -16.21 6.35 -5.48
N GLN A 231 -15.78 5.15 -5.10
CA GLN A 231 -14.40 4.72 -5.22
C GLN A 231 -14.28 3.60 -6.22
N SER A 232 -13.25 3.67 -7.02
CA SER A 232 -12.95 2.68 -8.05
C SER A 232 -11.47 2.72 -8.38
N GLY A 233 -10.96 1.61 -8.86
CA GLY A 233 -9.61 1.56 -9.35
C GLY A 233 -9.16 0.16 -9.66
N GLU A 234 -7.87 0.05 -9.93
CA GLU A 234 -7.20 -1.21 -10.18
C GLU A 234 -5.95 -1.22 -9.31
N LEU A 235 -5.70 -2.37 -8.71
CA LEU A 235 -4.51 -2.62 -7.90
C LEU A 235 -3.68 -3.64 -8.65
N SER A 236 -2.46 -3.28 -9.03
CA SER A 236 -1.55 -4.22 -9.67
C SER A 236 -0.17 -4.18 -9.02
N ASN A 237 0.56 -5.27 -9.19
CA ASN A 237 1.95 -5.35 -8.78
C ASN A 237 2.68 -6.39 -9.58
N LEU A 238 3.86 -5.99 -10.07
CA LEU A 238 4.82 -6.89 -10.67
C LEU A 238 5.99 -7.02 -9.69
N THR A 239 6.22 -8.24 -9.22
CA THR A 239 7.39 -8.59 -8.42
C THR A 239 8.35 -9.38 -9.28
N GLU A 240 9.59 -8.93 -9.35
CA GLU A 240 10.68 -9.64 -10.00
C GLU A 240 11.64 -10.18 -8.95
N ILE A 241 12.08 -11.42 -9.15
CA ILE A 241 13.09 -12.08 -8.34
C ILE A 241 14.21 -12.51 -9.27
N GLY A 242 15.46 -12.34 -8.85
CA GLY A 242 16.58 -12.80 -9.66
C GLY A 242 17.87 -12.92 -8.89
N ALA A 243 18.77 -13.71 -9.46
CA ALA A 243 20.17 -13.76 -9.04
C ALA A 243 21.07 -13.46 -10.24
N SER A 244 22.13 -12.70 -10.00
CA SER A 244 23.15 -12.37 -10.99
C SER A 244 24.56 -12.65 -10.47
N VAL A 245 25.44 -13.06 -11.37
CA VAL A 245 26.86 -13.30 -11.13
C VAL A 245 27.62 -12.57 -12.24
N PHE A 246 28.68 -11.83 -11.90
CA PHE A 246 29.41 -10.97 -12.86
C PHE A 246 28.53 -9.95 -13.61
N GLY A 247 27.45 -9.48 -12.98
CA GLY A 247 26.49 -8.56 -13.61
C GLY A 247 25.58 -9.22 -14.66
N GLN A 248 25.69 -10.53 -14.90
CA GLN A 248 24.79 -11.28 -15.77
C GLN A 248 23.70 -11.97 -14.94
N ARG A 249 22.43 -11.81 -15.33
CA ARG A 249 21.30 -12.50 -14.70
C ARG A 249 21.41 -13.99 -15.01
N VAL A 250 21.56 -14.82 -13.98
CA VAL A 250 21.71 -16.28 -14.14
C VAL A 250 20.38 -17.01 -13.98
N THR A 251 19.49 -16.46 -13.17
CA THR A 251 18.14 -16.98 -13.01
C THR A 251 17.17 -15.86 -12.66
N GLY A 252 15.90 -16.08 -13.00
CA GLY A 252 14.85 -15.09 -12.88
C GLY A 252 13.50 -15.74 -12.71
N GLY A 253 12.71 -15.16 -11.82
CA GLY A 253 11.31 -15.47 -11.64
C GLY A 253 10.56 -14.20 -11.28
N GLY A 254 9.28 -14.34 -10.96
CA GLY A 254 8.47 -13.21 -10.59
C GLY A 254 7.01 -13.55 -10.47
N THR A 255 6.23 -12.56 -10.09
CA THR A 255 4.78 -12.64 -10.01
C THR A 255 4.18 -11.36 -10.53
N SER A 256 3.14 -11.44 -11.35
CA SER A 256 2.24 -10.32 -11.58
C SER A 256 0.93 -10.57 -10.85
N PHE A 257 0.31 -9.51 -10.36
CA PHE A 257 -1.01 -9.50 -9.75
C PHE A 257 -1.76 -8.28 -10.25
N GLN A 258 -3.06 -8.41 -10.49
CA GLN A 258 -3.97 -7.33 -10.85
C GLN A 258 -5.35 -7.64 -10.29
N GLN A 259 -6.04 -6.66 -9.72
CA GLN A 259 -7.42 -6.81 -9.24
C GLN A 259 -8.15 -5.48 -9.23
N ASP A 260 -9.41 -5.48 -9.66
CA ASP A 260 -10.29 -4.31 -9.59
C ASP A 260 -10.70 -4.09 -8.13
N ILE A 261 -10.73 -2.82 -7.71
CA ILE A 261 -11.23 -2.41 -6.39
C ILE A 261 -12.34 -1.38 -6.57
N SER A 262 -13.41 -1.51 -5.79
CA SER A 262 -14.47 -0.50 -5.74
C SER A 262 -15.11 -0.40 -4.37
N SER A 263 -15.67 0.78 -4.06
CA SER A 263 -16.49 0.95 -2.86
C SER A 263 -17.31 2.23 -2.85
N PHE A 264 -18.14 2.36 -1.82
CA PHE A 264 -18.87 3.57 -1.48
C PHE A 264 -18.65 3.90 0.00
N ASN A 265 -18.34 5.16 0.32
CA ASN A 265 -18.33 5.58 1.72
C ASN A 265 -18.76 7.04 1.93
N VAL A 266 -19.01 7.36 3.20
CA VAL A 266 -19.43 8.69 3.65
C VAL A 266 -18.49 9.18 4.74
N ASP A 267 -18.07 10.43 4.60
CA ASP A 267 -17.24 11.15 5.55
C ASP A 267 -18.07 12.23 6.23
N LEU A 268 -17.92 12.35 7.54
CA LEU A 268 -18.54 13.38 8.35
C LEU A 268 -17.47 14.28 8.96
N GLY A 269 -17.81 15.54 9.13
CA GLY A 269 -16.91 16.55 9.66
C GLY A 269 -17.64 17.56 10.52
N SER A 270 -16.99 18.02 11.59
CA SER A 270 -17.45 19.15 12.38
C SER A 270 -16.30 20.04 12.80
N LYS A 271 -16.58 21.33 12.99
CA LYS A 271 -15.67 22.27 13.66
C LYS A 271 -16.44 23.12 14.67
N MET A 272 -15.83 23.36 15.82
CA MET A 272 -16.34 24.24 16.86
C MET A 272 -15.37 25.40 17.10
N HIS A 273 -15.88 26.63 17.10
CA HIS A 273 -15.07 27.85 17.18
C HIS A 273 -15.21 28.54 18.53
N PHE A 274 -14.08 28.80 19.20
CA PHE A 274 -13.97 29.44 20.51
C PHE A 274 -12.94 30.58 20.46
N GLY A 275 -13.22 31.58 19.63
CA GLY A 275 -12.30 32.70 19.38
C GLY A 275 -11.06 32.21 18.64
N LYS A 276 -9.90 32.21 19.31
CA LYS A 276 -8.62 31.76 18.74
C LYS A 276 -8.44 30.24 18.74
N LEU A 277 -9.29 29.51 19.45
CA LEU A 277 -9.26 28.05 19.53
C LEU A 277 -10.36 27.49 18.63
N THR A 278 -10.00 26.55 17.75
CA THR A 278 -10.97 25.74 17.01
C THR A 278 -10.75 24.28 17.35
N LEU A 279 -11.84 23.56 17.60
CA LEU A 279 -11.83 22.10 17.74
C LEU A 279 -12.43 21.49 16.48
N GLY A 280 -11.82 20.42 15.99
CA GLY A 280 -12.27 19.69 14.80
C GLY A 280 -12.52 18.23 15.13
N ALA A 281 -13.53 17.64 14.50
CA ALA A 281 -13.72 16.20 14.52
C ALA A 281 -14.08 15.71 13.12
N SER A 282 -13.64 14.51 12.77
CA SER A 282 -14.06 13.84 11.55
C SER A 282 -14.28 12.35 11.80
N ALA A 283 -15.24 11.78 11.09
CA ALA A 283 -15.51 10.36 11.08
C ALA A 283 -15.59 9.89 9.62
N PHE A 284 -14.73 8.96 9.25
CA PHE A 284 -14.83 8.24 7.98
C PHE A 284 -15.57 6.95 8.27
N LEU A 285 -16.81 6.85 7.79
CA LEU A 285 -17.68 5.74 8.16
C LEU A 285 -17.16 4.43 7.55
N GLY A 286 -17.29 3.36 8.32
CA GLY A 286 -16.95 2.02 7.87
C GLY A 286 -17.74 1.62 6.63
N HIS A 287 -17.11 0.87 5.75
CA HIS A 287 -17.64 0.48 4.45
C HIS A 287 -16.96 -0.82 4.00
N THR A 288 -17.43 -1.39 2.90
CA THR A 288 -16.85 -2.59 2.30
C THR A 288 -16.09 -2.20 1.05
N LEU A 289 -14.86 -2.72 0.91
CA LEU A 289 -14.13 -2.73 -0.35
C LEU A 289 -14.45 -4.03 -1.08
N GLU A 290 -14.90 -3.91 -2.33
CA GLU A 290 -15.14 -5.04 -3.21
C GLU A 290 -13.93 -5.23 -4.13
N PHE A 291 -13.37 -6.43 -4.14
CA PHE A 291 -12.25 -6.83 -4.97
C PHE A 291 -12.73 -7.84 -6.01
N LYS A 292 -12.58 -7.52 -7.30
CA LYS A 292 -13.17 -8.30 -8.40
C LYS A 292 -12.20 -8.53 -9.55
N ASN A 293 -12.48 -9.55 -10.36
CA ASN A 293 -11.79 -9.84 -11.62
C ASN A 293 -10.27 -9.98 -11.48
N GLY A 294 -9.81 -10.47 -10.33
CA GLY A 294 -8.38 -10.48 -10.08
C GLY A 294 -7.67 -11.64 -10.80
N SER A 295 -6.42 -11.40 -11.16
CA SER A 295 -5.57 -12.38 -11.80
C SER A 295 -4.15 -12.27 -11.26
N ALA A 296 -3.46 -13.41 -11.21
CA ALA A 296 -2.06 -13.48 -10.89
C ALA A 296 -1.33 -14.38 -11.88
N THR A 297 -0.11 -14.01 -12.25
CA THR A 297 0.78 -14.90 -13.02
C THR A 297 2.02 -15.15 -12.20
N VAL A 298 2.44 -16.41 -12.10
CA VAL A 298 3.68 -16.80 -11.42
C VAL A 298 4.65 -17.35 -12.45
N PHE A 299 5.87 -16.81 -12.39
CA PHE A 299 7.05 -17.27 -13.08
C PHE A 299 7.98 -17.85 -12.02
N PRO A 300 7.87 -19.16 -11.70
CA PRO A 300 8.75 -19.79 -10.74
C PRO A 300 10.19 -19.72 -11.23
N LEU A 301 11.14 -19.67 -10.29
CA LEU A 301 12.54 -19.84 -10.63
C LEU A 301 12.75 -21.26 -11.20
N PRO A 302 13.45 -21.44 -12.33
CA PRO A 302 13.74 -22.76 -12.87
C PRO A 302 14.47 -23.60 -11.83
N THR A 303 14.03 -24.84 -11.64
CA THR A 303 14.65 -25.80 -10.73
C THR A 303 15.87 -26.43 -11.38
N ILE A 304 17.00 -26.48 -10.67
CA ILE A 304 18.31 -26.83 -11.23
C ILE A 304 18.51 -28.36 -11.38
N GLN A 305 17.60 -29.16 -10.85
CA GLN A 305 17.67 -30.62 -10.97
C GLN A 305 17.38 -31.14 -12.38
N ASP A 306 16.74 -30.34 -13.24
CA ASP A 306 16.53 -30.68 -14.65
C ASP A 306 16.55 -29.40 -15.53
N PRO A 307 17.67 -29.08 -16.19
CA PRO A 307 17.79 -27.90 -17.05
C PRO A 307 16.88 -27.95 -18.30
N ASN A 308 16.28 -29.11 -18.61
CA ASN A 308 15.30 -29.28 -19.69
C ASN A 308 13.85 -29.30 -19.18
N ALA A 309 13.62 -29.22 -17.86
CA ALA A 309 12.26 -29.19 -17.33
C ALA A 309 11.51 -27.95 -17.82
N PRO A 310 10.27 -28.10 -18.33
CA PRO A 310 9.49 -26.97 -18.81
C PRO A 310 9.33 -25.92 -17.71
N ILE A 311 9.47 -24.64 -18.09
CA ILE A 311 9.18 -23.54 -17.17
C ILE A 311 7.66 -23.39 -17.12
N PHE A 312 7.05 -23.71 -15.98
CA PHE A 312 5.61 -23.56 -15.82
C PHE A 312 5.25 -22.11 -15.57
N ARG A 313 4.48 -21.50 -16.48
CA ARG A 313 3.74 -20.27 -16.20
C ARG A 313 2.42 -20.66 -15.53
N ILE A 314 2.23 -20.23 -14.29
CA ILE A 314 0.98 -20.49 -13.57
C ILE A 314 0.13 -19.23 -13.62
N ASN A 315 -0.96 -19.28 -14.37
CA ASN A 315 -1.97 -18.22 -14.34
C ASN A 315 -3.03 -18.62 -13.32
N VAL A 316 -3.33 -17.71 -12.39
CA VAL A 316 -4.31 -17.89 -11.34
C VAL A 316 -5.41 -16.86 -11.50
N ALA A 317 -6.65 -17.31 -11.63
CA ALA A 317 -7.81 -16.44 -11.39
C ALA A 317 -7.99 -16.33 -9.87
N THR A 318 -7.78 -15.13 -9.33
CA THR A 318 -7.91 -14.88 -7.89
C THR A 318 -9.38 -14.78 -7.52
N LEU A 319 -9.72 -15.12 -6.28
CA LEU A 319 -11.11 -15.06 -5.86
C LEU A 319 -11.59 -13.63 -5.65
N ASP A 320 -12.79 -13.36 -6.15
CA ASP A 320 -13.55 -12.19 -5.74
C ASP A 320 -13.77 -12.25 -4.23
N HIS A 321 -13.60 -11.11 -3.57
CA HIS A 321 -13.74 -11.01 -2.13
C HIS A 321 -14.12 -9.60 -1.71
N GLU A 322 -14.64 -9.51 -0.50
CA GLU A 322 -14.98 -8.27 0.16
C GLU A 322 -14.08 -8.09 1.38
N MET A 323 -13.69 -6.86 1.68
CA MET A 323 -12.98 -6.53 2.91
C MET A 323 -13.67 -5.38 3.64
N THR A 324 -13.95 -5.58 4.93
CA THR A 324 -14.53 -4.52 5.76
C THR A 324 -13.46 -3.50 6.15
N VAL A 325 -13.75 -2.22 5.92
CA VAL A 325 -12.96 -1.08 6.37
C VAL A 325 -13.65 -0.49 7.61
N PRO A 326 -12.97 -0.41 8.76
CA PRO A 326 -13.59 0.08 9.97
C PRO A 326 -13.77 1.60 9.94
N THR A 327 -14.70 2.09 10.76
CA THR A 327 -14.84 3.53 10.99
C THR A 327 -13.56 4.12 11.57
N SER A 328 -13.02 5.15 10.91
CA SER A 328 -11.88 5.94 11.39
C SER A 328 -12.39 7.22 12.05
N ILE A 329 -11.85 7.57 13.21
CA ILE A 329 -12.23 8.79 13.94
C ILE A 329 -10.99 9.66 14.12
N GLY A 330 -11.17 10.95 13.84
CA GLY A 330 -10.17 11.99 14.04
C GLY A 330 -10.68 13.07 14.97
N LEU A 331 -9.86 13.50 15.91
CA LEU A 331 -10.07 14.68 16.75
C LEU A 331 -8.89 15.62 16.56
N GLY A 332 -9.15 16.92 16.46
CA GLY A 332 -8.09 17.89 16.29
C GLY A 332 -8.39 19.21 16.99
N MET A 333 -7.35 20.00 17.16
CA MET A 333 -7.44 21.37 17.64
C MET A 333 -6.50 22.26 16.86
N SER A 334 -6.86 23.52 16.70
CA SER A 334 -5.99 24.58 16.21
C SER A 334 -6.07 25.79 17.14
N TYR A 335 -4.95 26.46 17.34
CA TYR A 335 -4.88 27.64 18.20
C TYR A 335 -4.05 28.75 17.54
N GLU A 336 -4.67 29.92 17.38
CA GLU A 336 -4.02 31.13 16.90
C GLU A 336 -3.28 31.83 18.05
N LEU A 337 -2.02 31.45 18.28
CA LEU A 337 -1.15 32.09 19.27
C LEU A 337 -1.03 33.60 19.00
N SER A 338 -0.94 33.98 17.73
CA SER A 338 -0.92 35.37 17.27
C SER A 338 -1.58 35.48 15.90
N SER A 339 -1.75 36.70 15.38
CA SER A 339 -2.23 36.91 13.99
C SER A 339 -1.31 36.32 12.92
N ARG A 340 -0.12 35.85 13.30
CA ARG A 340 0.87 35.25 12.38
C ARG A 340 1.23 33.81 12.71
N LEU A 341 0.76 33.26 13.83
CA LEU A 341 1.22 31.96 14.31
C LEU A 341 0.02 31.10 14.68
N LEU A 342 -0.14 30.00 13.96
CA LEU A 342 -1.14 28.98 14.20
C LEU A 342 -0.42 27.68 14.56
N VAL A 343 -0.90 27.00 15.59
CA VAL A 343 -0.50 25.64 15.95
C VAL A 343 -1.69 24.71 15.81
N ALA A 344 -1.46 23.49 15.39
CA ALA A 344 -2.49 22.47 15.24
C ALA A 344 -2.00 21.12 15.75
N ALA A 345 -2.94 20.33 16.27
CA ALA A 345 -2.68 18.97 16.72
C ALA A 345 -3.88 18.09 16.41
N ASP A 346 -3.64 16.96 15.76
CA ASP A 346 -4.66 15.97 15.41
C ASP A 346 -4.29 14.60 15.98
N TYR A 347 -5.31 13.86 16.39
CA TYR A 347 -5.23 12.46 16.77
C TYR A 347 -6.22 11.65 15.93
N TRP A 348 -5.74 10.56 15.34
CA TRP A 348 -6.56 9.63 14.57
C TRP A 348 -6.46 8.22 15.14
N ILE A 349 -7.60 7.52 15.16
CA ILE A 349 -7.71 6.10 15.49
C ILE A 349 -8.38 5.35 14.33
N ARG A 350 -7.78 4.22 13.95
CA ARG A 350 -8.25 3.32 12.89
C ARG A 350 -8.15 1.88 13.38
N PRO A 351 -9.27 1.24 13.77
CA PRO A 351 -9.24 -0.08 14.36
C PRO A 351 -9.21 -1.19 13.30
N TRP A 352 -8.16 -1.21 12.46
CA TRP A 352 -7.98 -2.17 11.36
C TRP A 352 -7.96 -3.64 11.81
N SER A 353 -7.70 -3.93 13.09
CA SER A 353 -7.85 -5.28 13.65
C SER A 353 -9.26 -5.86 13.56
N LYS A 354 -10.26 -4.99 13.31
CA LYS A 354 -11.66 -5.36 13.09
C LYS A 354 -12.01 -5.61 11.63
N SER A 355 -11.05 -5.47 10.72
CA SER A 355 -11.26 -5.78 9.31
C SER A 355 -11.38 -7.29 9.11
N GLU A 356 -12.33 -7.66 8.28
CA GLU A 356 -12.65 -9.04 7.91
C GLU A 356 -12.68 -9.13 6.40
N ILE A 357 -12.25 -10.28 5.88
CA ILE A 357 -12.35 -10.65 4.47
C ILE A 357 -13.44 -11.71 4.35
N THR A 358 -14.39 -11.49 3.46
CA THR A 358 -15.44 -12.44 3.11
C THR A 358 -15.31 -12.82 1.64
N ARG A 359 -15.37 -14.12 1.34
CA ARG A 359 -15.26 -14.64 -0.03
C ARG A 359 -15.88 -16.01 -0.15
N THR A 360 -16.02 -16.53 -1.37
CA THR A 360 -16.44 -17.91 -1.54
C THR A 360 -15.43 -18.89 -0.92
N SER A 361 -15.94 -19.79 -0.09
CA SER A 361 -15.16 -20.86 0.54
C SER A 361 -14.52 -21.76 -0.50
N LEU A 362 -13.37 -22.32 -0.13
CA LEU A 362 -12.70 -23.36 -0.92
C LEU A 362 -12.64 -24.64 -0.09
N GLU A 363 -13.08 -25.73 -0.69
CA GLU A 363 -13.00 -27.06 -0.11
C GLU A 363 -11.74 -27.76 -0.66
N PRO A 364 -10.81 -28.19 0.21
CA PRO A 364 -9.68 -28.99 -0.23
C PRO A 364 -10.18 -30.38 -0.60
N PHE A 365 -10.04 -30.74 -1.87
CA PHE A 365 -10.24 -32.09 -2.38
C PHE A 365 -8.88 -32.78 -2.46
N LEU A 366 -8.62 -33.68 -1.52
CA LEU A 366 -7.41 -34.50 -1.53
C LEU A 366 -7.67 -35.76 -2.34
N PHE A 367 -6.82 -36.05 -3.32
CA PHE A 367 -6.87 -37.26 -4.12
C PHE A 367 -5.53 -37.97 -4.11
N PHE A 368 -5.55 -39.29 -4.13
CA PHE A 368 -4.35 -40.10 -4.23
C PHE A 368 -4.08 -40.40 -5.70
N THR A 369 -2.85 -40.16 -6.15
CA THR A 369 -2.45 -40.44 -7.54
C THR A 369 -2.15 -41.92 -7.76
N ASP A 370 -1.86 -42.64 -6.67
CA ASP A 370 -1.79 -44.10 -6.61
C ASP A 370 -2.53 -44.58 -5.37
N GLU A 371 -3.52 -45.45 -5.55
CA GLU A 371 -4.36 -45.99 -4.48
C GLU A 371 -3.55 -46.92 -3.54
N ALA A 372 -2.40 -47.44 -4.00
CA ALA A 372 -1.50 -48.29 -3.21
C ALA A 372 -0.41 -47.49 -2.46
N ASP A 373 -0.21 -46.21 -2.78
CA ASP A 373 0.83 -45.37 -2.18
C ASP A 373 0.26 -44.05 -1.64
N SER A 374 -0.05 -44.05 -0.34
CA SER A 374 -0.50 -42.88 0.42
C SER A 374 0.49 -41.70 0.46
N SER A 375 1.74 -41.90 0.00
CA SER A 375 2.72 -40.82 -0.15
C SER A 375 2.56 -40.03 -1.45
N THR A 376 1.78 -40.55 -2.41
CA THR A 376 1.48 -39.86 -3.66
C THR A 376 0.06 -39.31 -3.63
N PHE A 377 -0.07 -38.08 -3.16
CA PHE A 377 -1.34 -37.36 -3.11
C PHE A 377 -1.22 -36.02 -3.83
N GLY A 378 -2.29 -35.65 -4.53
CA GLY A 378 -2.54 -34.30 -4.99
C GLY A 378 -3.63 -33.65 -4.14
N TYR A 379 -3.64 -32.33 -4.09
CA TYR A 379 -4.77 -31.58 -3.55
C TYR A 379 -5.27 -30.61 -4.61
N LEU A 380 -6.58 -30.55 -4.76
CA LEU A 380 -7.29 -29.55 -5.54
C LEU A 380 -8.07 -28.67 -4.57
N LEU A 381 -8.19 -27.39 -4.88
CA LEU A 381 -9.10 -26.50 -4.17
C LEU A 381 -10.34 -26.37 -5.05
N THR A 382 -11.46 -26.95 -4.62
CA THR A 382 -12.74 -26.79 -5.32
C THR A 382 -13.54 -25.67 -4.67
N GLN A 383 -14.36 -24.98 -5.43
CA GLN A 383 -15.26 -23.98 -4.89
C GLN A 383 -16.27 -24.66 -3.94
N GLY A 384 -16.29 -24.21 -2.69
CA GLY A 384 -17.22 -24.68 -1.67
C GLY A 384 -18.62 -24.12 -1.86
N SER A 385 -19.56 -24.61 -1.06
CA SER A 385 -21.00 -24.29 -1.19
C SER A 385 -21.45 -22.98 -0.52
N GLY A 386 -20.54 -22.23 0.11
CA GLY A 386 -20.88 -20.96 0.79
C GLY A 386 -19.70 -20.00 0.90
N ASP A 387 -19.86 -18.95 1.69
CA ASP A 387 -18.80 -17.97 1.96
C ASP A 387 -18.03 -18.30 3.24
N GLU A 388 -16.74 -17.99 3.23
CA GLU A 388 -15.89 -17.96 4.42
C GLU A 388 -15.57 -16.50 4.80
N THR A 389 -15.64 -16.19 6.09
CA THR A 389 -15.21 -14.91 6.66
C THR A 389 -14.06 -15.14 7.62
N PHE A 390 -12.98 -14.37 7.49
CA PHE A 390 -11.83 -14.43 8.37
C PHE A 390 -11.21 -13.05 8.59
N ASN A 391 -10.45 -12.89 9.67
CA ASN A 391 -9.79 -11.63 10.00
C ASN A 391 -8.76 -11.25 8.92
N ALA A 392 -8.72 -9.97 8.53
CA ALA A 392 -7.81 -9.47 7.50
C ALA A 392 -6.33 -9.44 7.94
N GLY A 393 -6.03 -9.66 9.22
CA GLY A 393 -4.68 -9.70 9.78
C GLY A 393 -4.01 -8.33 9.86
N LEU A 394 -4.80 -7.25 9.89
CA LEU A 394 -4.31 -5.87 9.95
C LEU A 394 -4.24 -5.38 11.41
N ASP A 395 -3.25 -4.55 11.72
CA ASP A 395 -3.07 -3.96 13.05
C ASP A 395 -3.73 -2.59 13.17
N ASP A 396 -4.27 -2.28 14.35
CA ASP A 396 -4.82 -0.96 14.65
C ASP A 396 -3.77 0.14 14.43
N ALA A 397 -4.16 1.20 13.72
CA ALA A 397 -3.31 2.34 13.46
C ALA A 397 -3.79 3.56 14.25
N ASN A 398 -2.87 4.19 14.97
CA ASN A 398 -3.09 5.45 15.65
C ASN A 398 -2.04 6.45 15.17
N SER A 399 -2.43 7.69 14.92
CA SER A 399 -1.47 8.74 14.53
C SER A 399 -1.71 10.03 15.29
N VAL A 400 -0.65 10.55 15.88
CA VAL A 400 -0.57 11.92 16.42
C VAL A 400 0.13 12.77 15.37
N ARG A 401 -0.45 13.93 15.06
CA ARG A 401 0.07 14.85 14.07
C ARG A 401 0.13 16.23 14.68
N LEU A 402 1.27 16.90 14.56
CA LEU A 402 1.49 18.23 15.09
C LEU A 402 1.89 19.12 13.93
N GLY A 403 1.38 20.35 13.91
CA GLY A 403 1.63 21.28 12.82
C GLY A 403 1.76 22.69 13.33
N LEU A 404 2.60 23.47 12.66
CA LEU A 404 2.79 24.89 12.89
C LEU A 404 2.75 25.62 11.55
N GLU A 405 2.05 26.74 11.52
CA GLU A 405 2.02 27.67 10.39
C GLU A 405 2.40 29.06 10.88
N TRP A 406 3.42 29.65 10.25
CA TRP A 406 3.87 31.00 10.53
C TRP A 406 3.78 31.88 9.28
N LEU A 407 3.03 32.99 9.37
CA LEU A 407 2.94 34.00 8.32
C LEU A 407 4.19 34.89 8.37
N MET A 408 5.21 34.51 7.58
CA MET A 408 6.48 35.24 7.48
C MET A 408 6.27 36.63 6.88
N LEU A 409 5.40 36.74 5.88
CA LEU A 409 4.99 38.00 5.26
C LEU A 409 3.47 38.06 5.21
N GLN A 410 2.93 39.21 5.59
CA GLN A 410 1.51 39.52 5.46
C GLN A 410 1.39 40.97 4.96
N ARG A 411 0.88 41.11 3.75
CA ARG A 411 0.51 42.38 3.10
C ARG A 411 -0.91 42.23 2.57
N ASP A 412 -1.58 43.33 2.27
CA ASP A 412 -3.02 43.37 1.95
C ASP A 412 -3.47 42.35 0.87
N ASN A 413 -2.59 41.96 -0.06
CA ASN A 413 -2.89 40.98 -1.11
C ASN A 413 -1.87 39.82 -1.20
N PHE A 414 -0.97 39.68 -0.22
CA PHE A 414 0.09 38.67 -0.28
C PHE A 414 0.42 38.13 1.11
N GLU A 415 0.28 36.83 1.25
CA GLU A 415 0.64 36.09 2.45
C GLU A 415 1.67 35.01 2.08
N MET A 416 2.74 34.90 2.88
CA MET A 416 3.77 33.88 2.72
C MET A 416 3.82 33.02 3.99
N PRO A 417 3.06 31.90 4.02
CA PRO A 417 3.11 30.96 5.13
C PRO A 417 4.32 30.04 5.03
N VAL A 418 5.00 29.84 6.16
CA VAL A 418 5.97 28.77 6.38
C VAL A 418 5.31 27.73 7.27
N ARG A 419 5.41 26.45 6.90
CA ARG A 419 4.74 25.33 7.59
C ARG A 419 5.74 24.27 8.00
N LEU A 420 5.49 23.65 9.14
CA LEU A 420 6.27 22.56 9.71
C LEU A 420 5.32 21.60 10.41
N GLY A 421 5.65 20.31 10.44
CA GLY A 421 4.96 19.33 11.29
C GLY A 421 5.73 18.04 11.48
#